data_AF-A0A4R0R9H8-F1
#
_entry.id   AF-A0A4R0R9H8-F1
#
_cell.length_a   1.000
_cell.length_b   1.000
_cell.length_c   1.000
_cell.angle_alpha   90.00
_cell.angle_beta   90.00
_cell.angle_gamma   90.00
#
_symmetry.space_group_name_H-M   'P 1'
#
loop_
_entity.id
_entity.type
_entity.pdbx_description
1 polymer ?
#
loop_
_entity_poly.entity_id
_entity_poly.type
_entity_poly.pdbx_seq_one_letter_code
_entity_poly.pdbx_strand_id
1 'polypeptide(L)'
;MPDSFKDWRRVPTTTSILFGVDLPYHPPKGAVGRLLWRKRMWIETTFALSVLEPWEKIFVLCVTYFLLTLVLTGLLKFAPQQLALLWSRLVYYAHGTSPDGFGMLPHASSFATS
;
A
#
# COMPACT_ATOMS: atom_id res chain seq x y z
N MET A 1 17.73 -5.15 39.64
CA MET A 1 17.00 -4.14 38.83
C MET A 1 18.03 -3.40 38.00
N PRO A 2 18.10 -3.63 36.67
CA PRO A 2 18.95 -2.80 35.82
C PRO A 2 18.43 -1.35 35.79
N ASP A 3 19.34 -0.39 35.73
CA ASP A 3 19.11 1.05 35.95
C ASP A 3 18.13 1.71 34.96
N SER A 4 16.82 1.65 35.26
CA SER A 4 15.72 2.30 34.51
C SER A 4 15.97 3.79 34.18
N PHE A 5 16.66 4.50 35.08
CA PHE A 5 17.00 5.92 34.91
C PHE A 5 18.00 6.21 33.79
N LYS A 6 18.75 5.22 33.29
CA LYS A 6 19.66 5.43 32.15
C LYS A 6 18.95 5.20 30.82
N ASP A 7 17.91 4.37 30.81
CA ASP A 7 17.23 3.96 29.58
C ASP A 7 16.28 5.02 29.01
N TRP A 8 15.66 5.85 29.85
CA TRP A 8 14.79 6.94 29.35
C TRP A 8 15.54 8.03 28.56
N ARG A 9 16.85 8.20 28.78
CA ARG A 9 17.70 9.17 28.05
C ARG A 9 18.37 8.61 26.81
N ARG A 10 18.16 7.33 26.47
CA ARG A 10 18.80 6.75 25.28
C ARG A 10 18.19 7.32 24.02
N VAL A 11 19.06 7.93 23.21
CA VAL A 11 18.72 8.30 21.84
C VAL A 11 18.85 7.03 21.00
N PRO A 12 17.76 6.53 20.38
CA PRO A 12 17.84 5.32 19.58
C PRO A 12 18.74 5.50 18.36
N THR A 13 19.61 4.52 18.15
CA THR A 13 20.29 4.32 16.87
C THR A 13 19.26 3.86 15.84
N THR A 14 19.47 4.20 14.57
CA THR A 14 18.53 3.90 13.47
C THR A 14 18.20 2.41 13.32
N THR A 15 19.15 1.53 13.68
CA THR A 15 18.97 0.07 13.64
C THR A 15 17.99 -0.43 14.71
N SER A 16 17.98 0.17 15.90
CA SER A 16 17.05 -0.15 16.98
C SER A 16 15.61 0.20 16.61
N ILE A 17 15.41 1.18 15.74
CA ILE A 17 14.09 1.58 15.26
C ILE A 17 13.51 0.55 14.29
N LEU A 18 14.37 -0.08 13.48
CA LEU A 18 13.97 -1.10 12.53
C LEU A 18 13.74 -2.45 13.19
N PHE A 19 14.60 -2.85 14.13
CA PHE A 19 14.62 -4.23 14.65
C PHE A 19 14.45 -4.35 16.18
N GLY A 20 14.41 -3.24 16.92
CA GLY A 20 14.22 -3.28 18.37
C GLY A 20 12.78 -3.66 18.72
N VAL A 21 12.61 -4.54 19.71
CA VAL A 21 11.29 -4.96 20.21
C VAL A 21 10.57 -3.78 20.87
N ASP A 22 11.29 -3.05 21.73
CA ASP A 22 10.84 -1.81 22.36
C ASP A 22 11.16 -0.59 21.50
N LEU A 23 10.15 0.21 21.23
CA LEU A 23 10.31 1.48 20.53
C LEU A 23 10.46 2.61 21.55
N PRO A 24 11.63 3.28 21.63
CA PRO A 24 11.77 4.43 22.50
C PRO A 24 10.90 5.59 22.04
N TYR A 25 10.34 6.31 23.02
CA TYR A 25 9.37 7.38 22.82
C TYR A 25 9.95 8.64 22.17
N HIS A 26 11.27 8.76 22.12
CA HIS A 26 11.95 9.92 21.53
C HIS A 26 12.24 9.73 20.03
N PRO A 27 11.90 10.73 19.19
CA PRO A 27 12.20 10.67 17.78
C PRO A 27 13.72 10.74 17.52
N PRO A 28 14.26 9.95 16.58
CA PRO A 28 15.66 10.00 16.21
C PRO A 28 16.02 11.31 15.49
N LYS A 29 17.31 11.69 15.57
CA LYS A 29 17.81 12.94 14.96
C LYS A 29 17.75 12.92 13.42
N GLY A 30 17.91 11.76 12.78
CA GLY A 30 17.91 11.63 11.31
C GLY A 30 16.53 11.74 10.66
N ALA A 31 16.46 12.32 9.46
CA ALA A 31 15.20 12.50 8.71
C ALA A 31 14.54 11.16 8.32
N VAL A 32 15.32 10.23 7.77
CA VAL A 32 14.84 8.88 7.40
C VAL A 32 14.41 8.10 8.64
N GLY A 33 15.19 8.17 9.72
CA GLY A 33 14.84 7.56 11.00
C GLY A 33 13.52 8.12 11.57
N ARG A 34 13.26 9.42 11.40
CA ARG A 34 12.01 10.06 11.86
C ARG A 34 10.79 9.57 11.09
N LEU A 35 10.93 9.40 9.77
CA LEU A 35 9.85 8.86 8.93
C LEU A 35 9.54 7.41 9.33
N LEU A 36 10.55 6.57 9.49
CA LEU A 36 10.38 5.18 9.91
C LEU A 36 9.79 5.08 11.32
N TRP A 37 10.29 5.88 12.26
CA TRP A 37 9.76 5.98 13.63
C TRP A 37 8.28 6.38 13.62
N ARG A 38 7.89 7.38 12.81
CA ARG A 38 6.49 7.82 12.70
C ARG A 38 5.58 6.74 12.13
N LYS A 39 6.03 6.04 11.08
CA LYS A 39 5.27 4.93 10.48
C LYS A 39 5.09 3.79 11.48
N ARG A 40 6.15 3.46 12.22
CA ARG A 40 6.10 2.43 13.26
C ARG A 40 5.19 2.82 14.44
N MET A 41 5.28 4.05 14.94
CA MET A 41 4.39 4.57 15.98
C MET A 41 2.92 4.55 15.55
N TRP A 42 2.63 4.90 14.30
CA TRP A 42 1.28 4.80 13.74
C TRP A 42 0.76 3.36 13.78
N ILE A 43 1.56 2.40 13.32
CA ILE A 43 1.19 0.98 13.38
C ILE A 43 0.97 0.54 14.82
N GLU A 44 1.87 0.89 15.74
CA GLU A 44 1.76 0.53 17.16
C GLU A 44 0.49 1.11 17.81
N THR A 45 0.11 2.33 17.44
CA THR A 45 -1.07 3.02 17.98
C THR A 45 -2.37 2.49 17.38
N THR A 46 -2.46 2.32 16.05
CA THR A 46 -3.71 1.91 15.39
C THR A 46 -4.11 0.47 15.69
N PHE A 47 -3.12 -0.39 15.94
CA PHE A 47 -3.36 -1.80 16.27
C PHE A 47 -3.32 -2.10 17.77
N ALA A 48 -3.20 -1.07 18.63
CA ALA A 48 -3.05 -1.22 20.09
C ALA A 48 -1.93 -2.20 20.50
N LEU A 49 -0.88 -2.32 19.67
CA LEU A 49 0.26 -3.23 19.87
C LEU A 49 1.10 -2.87 21.11
N SER A 50 0.82 -1.73 21.74
CA SER A 50 1.46 -1.30 22.98
C SER A 50 0.98 -2.09 24.21
N VAL A 51 -0.15 -2.80 24.13
CA VAL A 51 -0.73 -3.56 25.25
C VAL A 51 -0.43 -5.06 25.14
N LEU A 52 -0.12 -5.55 23.94
CA LEU A 52 0.12 -6.97 23.68
C LEU A 52 1.48 -7.42 24.20
N GLU A 53 1.54 -8.68 24.63
CA GLU A 53 2.81 -9.29 25.02
C GLU A 53 3.78 -9.37 23.82
N PRO A 54 5.11 -9.41 24.06
CA PRO A 54 6.10 -9.38 22.98
C PRO A 54 5.92 -10.49 21.94
N TRP A 55 5.45 -11.66 22.37
CA TRP A 55 5.17 -12.79 21.48
C TRP A 55 3.90 -12.56 20.63
N GLU A 56 2.81 -12.06 21.23
CA GLU A 56 1.56 -11.79 20.52
C GLU A 56 1.74 -10.70 19.47
N LYS A 57 2.58 -9.70 19.77
CA LYS A 57 3.00 -8.66 18.83
C LYS A 57 3.63 -9.27 17.57
N ILE A 58 4.51 -10.26 17.72
CA ILE A 58 5.15 -10.95 16.58
C ILE A 58 4.09 -11.68 15.75
N PHE A 59 3.15 -12.38 16.40
CA PHE A 59 2.09 -13.11 15.71
C PHE A 59 1.19 -12.17 14.88
N VAL A 60 0.72 -11.07 15.48
CA VAL A 60 -0.12 -10.07 14.79
C VAL A 60 0.61 -9.44 13.60
N LEU A 61 1.90 -9.12 13.76
CA LEU A 61 2.72 -8.60 12.66
C LEU A 61 2.82 -9.62 11.52
N CYS A 62 3.10 -10.90 11.82
CA CYS A 62 3.16 -11.96 10.82
C CYS A 62 1.85 -12.08 10.03
N VAL A 63 0.70 -12.14 10.72
CA VAL A 63 -0.61 -12.23 10.07
C VAL A 63 -0.91 -10.99 9.23
N THR A 64 -0.61 -9.80 9.75
CA THR A 64 -0.84 -8.54 9.04
C THR A 64 0.02 -8.45 7.78
N TYR A 65 1.31 -8.78 7.87
CA TYR A 65 2.19 -8.83 6.69
C TYR A 65 1.73 -9.87 5.69
N PHE A 66 1.28 -11.04 6.14
CA PHE A 66 0.73 -12.08 5.26
C PHE A 66 -0.53 -11.64 4.53
N LEU A 67 -1.47 -10.99 5.22
CA LEU A 67 -2.66 -10.41 4.60
C LEU A 67 -2.29 -9.29 3.62
N LEU A 68 -1.34 -8.44 4.01
CA LEU A 68 -0.86 -7.33 3.18
C LEU A 68 -0.18 -7.84 1.91
N THR A 69 0.63 -8.91 1.97
CA THR A 69 1.21 -9.52 0.76
C THR A 69 0.14 -10.17 -0.11
N LEU A 70 -0.88 -10.81 0.47
CA LEU A 70 -2.04 -11.29 -0.31
C LEU A 70 -2.75 -10.14 -1.02
N VAL A 71 -3.03 -9.05 -0.30
CA VAL A 71 -3.70 -7.86 -0.87
C VAL A 71 -2.85 -7.23 -1.96
N LEU A 72 -1.54 -7.03 -1.74
CA LEU A 72 -0.64 -6.51 -2.78
C LEU A 72 -0.56 -7.43 -3.98
N THR A 73 -0.44 -8.73 -3.77
CA THR A 73 -0.38 -9.72 -4.86
C THR A 73 -1.68 -9.71 -5.65
N GLY A 74 -2.82 -9.64 -4.95
CA GLY A 74 -4.13 -9.44 -5.55
C GLY A 74 -4.18 -8.13 -6.34
N LEU A 75 -3.84 -7.00 -5.74
CA LEU A 75 -3.84 -5.69 -6.41
C LEU A 75 -2.95 -5.71 -7.65
N LEU A 76 -1.72 -6.21 -7.58
CA LEU A 76 -0.80 -6.23 -8.71
C LEU A 76 -1.29 -7.14 -9.85
N LYS A 77 -2.04 -8.20 -9.55
CA LYS A 77 -2.65 -9.07 -10.56
C LYS A 77 -3.97 -8.53 -11.10
N PHE A 78 -4.82 -7.95 -10.26
CA PHE A 78 -6.15 -7.43 -10.63
C PHE A 78 -6.10 -6.03 -11.23
N ALA A 79 -5.20 -5.16 -10.76
CA ALA A 79 -5.08 -3.79 -11.25
C ALA A 79 -4.83 -3.69 -12.76
N PRO A 80 -3.87 -4.42 -13.38
CA PRO A 80 -3.65 -4.31 -14.82
C PRO A 80 -4.88 -4.76 -15.64
N GLN A 81 -5.63 -5.75 -15.14
CA GLN A 81 -6.85 -6.21 -15.81
C GLN A 81 -7.93 -5.13 -15.85
N GLN A 82 -8.12 -4.40 -14.75
CA GLN A 82 -9.10 -3.31 -14.69
C GLN A 82 -8.62 -2.04 -15.39
N LEU A 83 -7.31 -1.75 -15.33
CA LEU A 83 -6.72 -0.60 -16.01
C LEU A 83 -6.87 -0.73 -17.52
N ALA A 84 -6.67 -1.92 -18.09
CA ALA A 84 -6.85 -2.14 -19.53
C ALA A 84 -8.30 -1.84 -19.99
N LEU A 85 -9.29 -2.28 -19.20
CA LEU A 85 -10.70 -2.02 -19.50
C LEU A 85 -11.08 -0.55 -19.33
N LEU A 86 -10.56 0.12 -18.29
CA LEU A 86 -10.76 1.55 -18.07
C LEU A 86 -10.05 2.40 -19.13
N TRP A 87 -8.87 1.97 -19.58
CA TRP A 87 -8.11 2.66 -20.61
C TRP A 87 -8.86 2.70 -21.93
N SER A 88 -9.42 1.58 -22.38
CA SER A 88 -10.25 1.53 -23.60
C SER A 88 -11.46 2.47 -23.51
N ARG A 89 -12.08 2.59 -22.33
CA ARG A 89 -13.19 3.52 -22.10
C ARG A 89 -12.73 4.97 -22.06
N LEU A 90 -11.60 5.27 -21.43
CA LEU A 90 -11.04 6.62 -21.37
C LEU A 90 -10.62 7.11 -22.75
N VAL A 91 -10.03 6.25 -23.59
CA VAL A 91 -9.73 6.57 -24.99
C VAL A 91 -11.02 6.85 -25.76
N TYR A 92 -12.09 6.08 -25.54
CA TYR A 92 -13.40 6.35 -26.15
C TYR A 92 -13.95 7.74 -25.76
N TYR A 93 -13.91 8.09 -24.47
CA TYR A 93 -14.40 9.40 -24.00
C TYR A 93 -13.46 10.56 -24.37
N ALA A 94 -12.15 10.32 -24.47
CA ALA A 94 -11.17 11.36 -24.78
C ALA A 94 -11.03 11.63 -26.30
N HIS A 95 -11.21 10.62 -27.15
CA HIS A 95 -11.07 10.73 -28.60
C HIS A 95 -12.40 10.67 -29.36
N GLY A 96 -13.51 10.35 -28.69
CA GLY A 96 -14.85 10.33 -29.27
C GLY A 96 -15.07 9.33 -30.41
N THR A 97 -14.08 8.48 -30.72
CA THR A 97 -14.09 7.58 -31.86
C THR A 97 -13.84 6.15 -31.38
N SER A 98 -14.81 5.29 -31.60
CA SER A 98 -14.71 3.85 -31.35
C SER A 98 -13.58 3.25 -32.23
N PRO A 99 -12.61 2.49 -31.69
CA PRO A 99 -11.60 1.80 -32.51
C PRO A 99 -12.17 0.63 -33.31
N ASP A 100 -13.48 0.40 -33.24
CA ASP A 100 -14.30 -0.40 -34.12
C ASP A 100 -14.96 0.48 -35.19
N GLY A 101 -14.19 0.75 -36.24
CA GLY A 101 -14.71 0.74 -37.61
C GLY A 101 -15.18 -0.66 -38.03
N PHE A 102 -15.72 -1.45 -37.11
CA PHE A 102 -16.36 -2.74 -37.32
C PHE A 102 -17.88 -2.62 -37.06
N GLY A 103 -18.40 -1.42 -37.33
CA GLY A 103 -19.83 -1.08 -37.35
C GLY A 103 -20.30 -0.62 -38.72
N MET A 104 -19.57 -0.90 -39.80
CA MET A 104 -20.10 -0.70 -41.15
C MET A 104 -20.86 -1.97 -41.57
N LEU A 105 -22.08 -2.09 -41.05
CA LEU A 105 -23.11 -2.91 -41.69
C LEU A 105 -23.36 -2.33 -43.10
N PRO A 106 -23.25 -3.12 -44.18
CA PRO A 106 -23.60 -2.66 -45.52
C PRO A 106 -25.13 -2.69 -45.65
N HIS A 107 -25.83 -1.63 -45.23
CA HIS A 107 -27.28 -1.55 -45.43
C HIS A 107 -27.79 -0.20 -45.95
N ALA A 108 -26.99 0.59 -46.67
CA ALA A 108 -27.51 1.86 -47.20
C ALA A 108 -26.90 2.32 -48.52
N SER A 109 -26.66 1.43 -49.48
CA SER A 109 -26.30 1.86 -50.84
C SER A 109 -26.77 0.89 -51.94
N SER A 110 -28.07 0.53 -51.93
CA SER A 110 -28.71 -0.13 -53.07
C SER A 110 -30.16 0.36 -53.24
N PHE A 111 -30.32 1.68 -53.33
CA PHE A 111 -31.55 2.33 -53.79
C PHE A 111 -31.23 3.49 -54.75
N ALA A 112 -30.28 3.30 -55.66
CA ALA A 112 -30.00 4.27 -56.72
C ALA A 112 -29.34 3.58 -57.92
N THR A 113 -30.17 3.08 -58.85
CA THR A 113 -29.99 2.91 -60.32
C THR A 113 -31.11 1.96 -60.78
N SER A 114 -32.18 2.49 -61.37
CA SER A 114 -32.38 2.67 -62.83
C SER A 114 -32.48 1.36 -63.58
#